data_AF-A0A356MLS1-F1
#
_entry.id   AF-A0A356MLS1-F1
#
_cell.length_a   1.000
_cell.length_b   1.000
_cell.length_c   1.000
_cell.angle_alpha   90.00
_cell.angle_beta   90.00
_cell.angle_gamma   90.00
#
_symmetry.space_group_name_H-M   'P 1'
#
loop_
_entity.id
_entity.type
_entity.pdbx_description
1 polymer ?
#
loop_
_entity_poly.entity_id
_entity_poly.type
_entity_poly.pdbx_seq_one_letter_code
_entity_poly.pdbx_strand_id
1 'polypeptide(L)'
;MAYKLPVPPHDIVKNRIKQLEEVRHELTLEYYNKIANKDFEVLVEDKEDEYYVGYTENYVKVYLEEEVESNHFYKIKLLRPIKQG
;
A
#
# COMPACT_ATOMS: atom_id res chain seq x y z
N MET A 1 24.66 4.07 32.52
CA MET A 1 24.30 5.42 32.03
C MET A 1 23.87 5.29 30.57
N ALA A 2 22.67 5.75 30.20
CA ALA A 2 22.24 5.75 28.80
C ALA A 2 22.80 6.99 28.08
N TYR A 3 23.35 6.82 26.88
CA TYR A 3 23.89 7.92 26.07
C TYR A 3 22.74 8.69 25.43
N LYS A 4 22.66 10.00 25.67
CA LYS A 4 21.65 10.86 25.05
C LYS A 4 22.12 11.25 23.64
N LEU A 5 21.43 10.74 22.63
CA LEU A 5 21.71 11.10 21.24
C LEU A 5 21.44 12.59 21.01
N PRO A 6 22.30 13.29 20.24
CA PRO A 6 22.04 14.66 19.84
C PRO A 6 20.81 14.71 18.92
N VAL A 7 19.87 15.60 19.22
CA VAL A 7 18.69 15.84 18.39
C VAL A 7 19.07 16.81 17.27
N PRO A 8 18.89 16.46 15.99
CA PRO A 8 19.17 17.38 14.89
C PRO A 8 18.24 18.61 14.93
N PRO A 9 18.69 19.76 14.39
CA PRO A 9 17.82 20.92 14.20
C PRO A 9 16.52 20.58 13.48
N HIS A 10 15.42 21.21 13.91
CA HIS A 10 14.08 20.94 13.38
C HIS A 10 13.99 21.05 11.85
N ASP A 11 14.62 22.07 11.26
CA ASP A 11 14.57 22.27 9.81
C ASP A 11 15.29 21.18 9.01
N ILE A 12 16.37 20.61 9.58
CA ILE A 12 17.08 19.48 8.98
C ILE A 12 16.19 18.24 9.01
N VAL A 13 15.50 17.99 10.13
CA VAL A 13 14.56 16.87 10.25
C VAL A 13 13.40 17.03 9.27
N LYS A 14 12.80 18.22 9.20
CA LYS A 14 11.69 18.53 8.29
C LYS A 14 12.08 18.33 6.82
N ASN A 15 13.27 18.79 6.42
CA ASN A 15 13.75 18.61 5.05
C ASN A 15 13.96 17.13 4.71
N ARG A 16 14.53 16.35 5.63
CA ARG A 16 14.72 14.90 5.44
C ARG A 16 13.40 14.15 5.32
N ILE A 17 12.41 14.48 6.13
CA ILE A 17 11.06 13.89 6.04
C ILE A 17 10.49 14.16 4.64
N LYS A 18 10.56 15.41 4.15
CA LYS A 18 10.08 15.76 2.82
C LYS A 18 10.75 14.92 1.72
N GLN A 19 12.08 14.83 1.75
CA GLN A 19 12.85 14.02 0.78
C GLN A 19 12.47 12.54 0.85
N LEU A 20 12.27 11.99 2.05
CA LEU A 20 11.87 10.60 2.23
C LEU A 20 10.46 10.33 1.71
N GLU A 21 9.52 11.27 1.90
CA GLU A 21 8.16 11.14 1.35
C GLU A 21 8.16 11.20 -0.18
N GLU A 22 8.98 12.06 -0.78
CA GLU A 22 9.15 12.13 -2.25
C GLU A 22 9.68 10.79 -2.80
N VAL A 23 10.76 10.27 -2.21
CA VAL A 23 11.35 8.97 -2.62
C VAL A 23 10.37 7.83 -2.39
N ARG A 24 9.68 7.81 -1.24
CA ARG A 24 8.65 6.81 -0.94
C ARG A 24 7.55 6.83 -2.00
N HIS A 25 7.09 8.01 -2.38
CA HIS A 25 6.05 8.17 -3.40
C HIS A 25 6.50 7.61 -4.76
N GLU A 26 7.70 7.97 -5.21
CA GLU A 26 8.28 7.49 -6.46
C GLU A 26 8.38 5.96 -6.49
N LEU A 27 8.98 5.36 -5.46
CA LEU A 27 9.14 3.91 -5.35
C LEU A 27 7.81 3.16 -5.26
N THR A 28 6.83 3.74 -4.56
CA THR A 28 5.48 3.16 -4.45
C THR A 28 4.80 3.13 -5.82
N LEU A 29 4.86 4.23 -6.57
CA LEU A 29 4.31 4.30 -7.91
C LEU A 29 5.01 3.32 -8.87
N GLU A 30 6.34 3.25 -8.83
CA GLU A 30 7.12 2.31 -9.66
C GLU A 30 6.71 0.87 -9.38
N TYR A 31 6.59 0.51 -8.10
CA TYR A 31 6.16 -0.83 -7.70
C TYR A 31 4.74 -1.14 -8.18
N TYR A 32 3.79 -0.22 -7.97
CA TYR A 32 2.40 -0.42 -8.42
C TYR A 32 2.29 -0.51 -9.94
N ASN A 33 3.04 0.29 -10.68
CA ASN A 33 3.12 0.19 -12.14
C ASN A 33 3.69 -1.15 -12.60
N LYS A 34 4.68 -1.70 -11.88
CA LYS A 34 5.27 -3.01 -12.18
C LYS A 34 4.30 -4.17 -11.98
N ILE A 35 3.37 -4.07 -11.02
CA ILE A 35 2.39 -5.12 -10.72
C ILE A 35 1.05 -4.91 -11.43
N ALA A 36 0.80 -3.73 -12.00
CA ALA A 36 -0.41 -3.45 -12.77
C ALA A 36 -0.59 -4.43 -13.93
N ASN A 37 -1.84 -4.76 -14.23
CA ASN A 37 -2.28 -5.69 -15.27
C ASN A 37 -1.78 -7.14 -15.13
N LYS A 38 -1.19 -7.50 -13.99
CA LYS A 38 -0.83 -8.88 -13.66
C LYS A 38 -1.91 -9.50 -12.78
N ASP A 39 -1.98 -10.83 -12.84
CA ASP A 39 -2.89 -11.60 -12.02
C ASP A 39 -2.23 -11.90 -10.67
N PHE A 40 -2.97 -11.70 -9.58
CA PHE A 40 -2.57 -12.06 -8.23
C PHE A 40 -3.66 -12.85 -7.54
N GLU A 41 -3.25 -13.73 -6.65
CA GLU A 41 -4.13 -14.36 -5.69
C GLU A 41 -4.36 -13.40 -4.52
N VAL A 42 -5.62 -13.16 -4.18
CA VAL A 42 -6.04 -12.23 -3.12
C VAL A 42 -6.94 -12.94 -2.13
N LEU A 43 -6.56 -12.88 -0.86
CA LEU A 43 -7.42 -13.29 0.24
C LEU A 43 -8.38 -12.15 0.56
N VAL A 44 -9.68 -12.39 0.45
CA VAL A 44 -10.72 -11.44 0.84
C VAL A 44 -11.04 -11.65 2.31
N GLU A 45 -10.91 -10.60 3.12
CA GLU A 45 -11.08 -10.69 4.58
C GLU A 45 -12.23 -9.80 5.05
N ASP A 46 -12.30 -8.57 4.53
CA ASP A 46 -13.19 -7.53 5.04
C ASP A 46 -14.14 -6.97 3.95
N LYS A 47 -15.12 -6.19 4.40
CA LYS A 47 -15.98 -5.36 3.55
C LYS A 47 -15.99 -3.93 4.10
N GLU A 48 -15.50 -2.98 3.31
CA GLU A 48 -15.48 -1.55 3.60
C GLU A 48 -16.40 -0.83 2.61
N ASP A 49 -17.51 -0.28 3.12
CA ASP A 49 -18.55 0.38 2.32
C ASP A 49 -19.13 -0.55 1.22
N GLU A 50 -18.92 -0.18 -0.05
CA GLU A 50 -19.36 -0.92 -1.24
C GLU A 50 -18.28 -1.87 -1.78
N TYR A 51 -17.11 -1.95 -1.12
CA TYR A 51 -15.97 -2.73 -1.59
C TYR A 51 -15.66 -3.90 -0.66
N TYR A 52 -15.41 -5.06 -1.26
CA TYR A 52 -14.72 -6.16 -0.57
C TYR A 52 -13.23 -5.87 -0.55
N VAL A 53 -12.60 -6.15 0.58
CA VAL A 53 -11.22 -5.79 0.87
C VAL A 53 -10.41 -7.06 1.11
N GLY A 54 -9.28 -7.13 0.44
CA GLY A 54 -8.36 -8.24 0.56
C GLY A 54 -6.91 -7.85 0.38
N TYR A 55 -6.02 -8.82 0.55
CA TYR A 55 -4.58 -8.64 0.39
C TYR A 55 -4.01 -9.67 -0.56
N THR A 56 -3.10 -9.22 -1.43
CA THR A 56 -2.24 -10.12 -2.22
C THR A 56 -1.21 -10.81 -1.33
N GLU A 57 -0.53 -11.84 -1.86
CA GLU A 57 0.65 -12.47 -1.22
C GLU A 57 1.73 -11.48 -0.78
N ASN A 58 1.86 -10.33 -1.46
CA ASN A 58 2.82 -9.28 -1.15
C ASN A 58 2.21 -8.17 -0.29
N TYR A 59 1.11 -8.43 0.40
CA TYR A 59 0.38 -7.51 1.28
C TYR A 59 -0.10 -6.22 0.61
N VAL A 60 -0.25 -6.21 -0.72
CA VAL A 60 -0.91 -5.10 -1.41
C VAL A 60 -2.40 -5.21 -1.13
N LYS A 61 -2.97 -4.15 -0.50
CA LYS A 61 -4.41 -4.03 -0.23
C LYS A 61 -5.15 -3.84 -1.54
N VAL A 62 -6.22 -4.60 -1.74
CA VAL A 62 -7.05 -4.57 -2.93
C VAL A 62 -8.51 -4.33 -2.56
N TYR A 63 -9.19 -3.56 -3.40
CA TYR A 63 -10.61 -3.26 -3.32
C TYR A 63 -11.33 -3.92 -4.52
N LEU A 64 -12.35 -4.70 -4.22
CA LEU A 64 -13.16 -5.44 -5.19
C LEU A 64 -14.59 -4.90 -5.16
N GLU A 65 -15.11 -4.49 -6.32
CA GLU A 65 -16.51 -4.04 -6.48
C GLU A 65 -17.48 -5.21 -6.65
N GLU A 66 -16.96 -6.37 -7.05
CA GLU A 66 -17.76 -7.58 -7.24
C GLU A 66 -18.08 -8.23 -5.89
N GLU A 67 -19.27 -8.82 -5.81
CA GLU A 67 -19.67 -9.58 -4.64
C GLU A 67 -18.86 -10.88 -4.56
N VAL A 68 -18.09 -11.01 -3.47
CA VAL A 68 -17.19 -12.13 -3.20
C VAL A 68 -17.37 -12.61 -1.76
N GLU A 69 -17.01 -13.86 -1.50
CA GLU A 69 -17.08 -14.44 -0.16
C GLU A 69 -15.83 -14.10 0.65
N SER A 70 -16.01 -13.71 1.91
CA SER A 70 -14.90 -13.56 2.85
C SER A 70 -14.22 -14.91 3.12
N ASN A 71 -12.94 -14.87 3.52
CA ASN A 71 -12.07 -16.01 3.77
C ASN A 71 -11.82 -16.91 2.55
N HIS A 72 -11.94 -16.36 1.34
CA HIS A 72 -11.66 -17.07 0.09
C HIS A 72 -10.59 -16.34 -0.71
N PHE A 73 -9.82 -17.15 -1.45
CA PHE A 73 -8.82 -16.66 -2.39
C PHE A 73 -9.42 -16.51 -3.78
N TYR A 74 -9.20 -15.36 -4.40
CA TYR A 74 -9.60 -15.08 -5.77
C TYR A 74 -8.39 -14.68 -6.60
N LYS A 75 -8.30 -15.22 -7.82
CA LYS A 75 -7.31 -14.79 -8.80
C LYS A 75 -7.87 -13.60 -9.57
N ILE A 76 -7.30 -12.42 -9.33
CA ILE A 76 -7.77 -11.15 -9.87
C ILE A 76 -6.67 -10.45 -10.65
N LYS A 77 -7.06 -9.62 -11.62
CA LYS A 77 -6.14 -8.73 -12.31
C LYS A 77 -6.13 -7.36 -11.66
N LEU A 78 -4.97 -6.87 -11.26
CA LEU A 78 -4.84 -5.53 -10.66
C LEU A 78 -4.93 -4.46 -11.76
N LEU A 79 -6.08 -3.79 -11.88
CA LEU A 79 -6.35 -2.83 -12.97
C LEU A 79 -5.94 -1.39 -12.65
N ARG A 80 -6.09 -0.94 -11.39
CA ARG A 80 -5.79 0.43 -10.99
C ARG A 80 -4.89 0.45 -9.76
N PRO A 81 -3.83 1.26 -9.75
CA PRO A 81 -2.85 1.21 -8.67
C PRO A 81 -3.34 1.85 -7.36
N ILE A 82 -4.32 2.76 -7.34
CA ILE A 82 -4.66 3.50 -6.10
C ILE A 82 -6.14 3.98 -6.09
N LYS A 83 -6.91 3.63 -5.05
CA LYS A 83 -8.07 4.44 -4.61
C LYS A 83 -7.46 5.64 -3.84
N GLN A 84 -7.45 6.81 -4.46
CA GLN A 84 -7.04 8.04 -3.75
C GLN A 84 -8.09 8.29 -2.68
N GLY A 85 -7.72 8.11 -1.41
CA GLY A 85 -8.46 8.66 -0.29
C GLY A 85 -8.29 10.16 -0.21
#